data_AF-W4G3J2-F1
#
_entry.id   AF-W4G3J2-F1
#
_cell.length_a   1.000
_cell.length_b   1.000
_cell.length_c   1.000
_cell.angle_alpha   90.00
_cell.angle_beta   90.00
_cell.angle_gamma   90.00
#
_symmetry.space_group_name_H-M   'P 1'
#
loop_
_entity.id
_entity.type
_entity.pdbx_description
1 polymer ?
#
loop_
_entity_poly.entity_id
_entity_poly.type
_entity_poly.pdbx_seq_one_letter_code
_entity_poly.pdbx_strand_id
1 'polypeptide(L)'
;MQRHQGGTGSGLSLERFIRGKARPNKGKGETASGKRKRVEKAVLLRNYRKEKQRVNPSAPSSSAAADDDDGASSNAPKSFYDKFFATLHDDGGDDSTAARSTPKAPSTHKPDPLFKAKRKAQQVKDERTVKRQVIEQKVKEKEKKVEKRKKRHVKMSLRTKTGQPVVKHQIKDILAKLKSSK
;
A
#
# COMPACT_ATOMS: atom_id res chain seq x y z
N MET A 1 -15.54 28.72 -54.95
CA MET A 1 -15.24 27.44 -54.29
C MET A 1 -15.40 27.60 -52.79
N GLN A 2 -16.22 26.75 -52.18
CA GLN A 2 -16.82 26.95 -50.86
C GLN A 2 -15.81 26.89 -49.71
N ARG A 3 -15.95 27.84 -48.78
CA ARG A 3 -15.34 27.85 -47.45
C ARG A 3 -16.13 26.90 -46.54
N HIS A 4 -15.48 25.97 -45.86
CA HIS A 4 -16.05 25.29 -44.69
C HIS A 4 -15.36 25.78 -43.42
N GLN A 5 -16.12 26.51 -42.61
CA GLN A 5 -15.86 26.71 -41.19
C GLN A 5 -16.35 25.50 -40.37
N GLY A 6 -15.65 25.20 -39.28
CA GLY A 6 -16.25 24.60 -38.07
C GLY A 6 -15.86 23.16 -37.76
N GLY A 7 -15.03 22.96 -36.72
CA GLY A 7 -14.78 21.64 -36.17
C GLY A 7 -13.70 21.62 -35.08
N THR A 8 -14.01 22.18 -33.92
CA THR A 8 -13.24 21.99 -32.67
C THR A 8 -13.22 20.50 -32.29
N GLY A 9 -12.18 19.78 -32.68
CA GLY A 9 -11.95 18.39 -32.30
C GLY A 9 -10.45 18.12 -32.39
N SER A 10 -9.90 17.42 -31.40
CA SER A 10 -8.46 17.18 -31.23
C SER A 10 -7.86 16.35 -32.37
N GLY A 11 -7.63 16.98 -33.52
CA GLY A 11 -6.95 16.38 -34.65
C GLY A 11 -5.45 16.44 -34.43
N LEU A 12 -4.82 15.31 -34.12
CA LEU A 12 -3.43 15.12 -34.50
C LEU A 12 -3.34 15.45 -35.99
N SER A 13 -2.62 16.53 -36.36
CA SER A 13 -2.46 16.87 -37.78
C SER A 13 -1.93 15.67 -38.55
N LEU A 14 -2.37 15.48 -39.80
CA LEU A 14 -1.91 14.40 -40.66
C LEU A 14 -0.37 14.38 -40.75
N GLU A 15 0.24 15.56 -40.80
CA GLU A 15 1.69 15.76 -40.71
C GLU A 15 2.30 15.20 -39.42
N ARG A 16 1.61 15.33 -38.27
CA ARG A 16 2.05 14.77 -36.99
C ARG A 16 1.82 13.26 -36.90
N PHE A 17 0.82 12.72 -37.58
CA PHE A 17 0.62 11.27 -37.74
C PHE A 17 1.74 10.64 -38.59
N ILE A 18 2.05 11.26 -39.73
CA ILE A 18 3.11 10.83 -40.65
C ILE A 18 4.48 10.99 -39.99
N ARG A 19 4.77 12.15 -39.39
CA ARG A 19 6.06 12.42 -38.73
C ARG A 19 6.23 11.69 -37.39
N GLY A 20 5.14 11.32 -36.74
CA GLY A 20 5.13 10.54 -35.50
C GLY A 20 5.58 9.09 -35.68
N LYS A 21 5.42 8.52 -36.88
CA LYS A 21 5.95 7.20 -37.25
C LYS A 21 7.45 7.23 -37.59
N ALA A 22 7.97 8.37 -38.03
CA ALA A 22 9.33 8.52 -38.54
C ALA A 22 10.42 8.79 -37.48
N ARG A 23 10.04 9.09 -36.23
CA ARG A 23 11.00 9.31 -35.14
C ARG A 23 10.95 8.15 -34.15
N PRO A 24 11.98 7.29 -34.04
CA PRO A 24 12.09 6.40 -32.89
C PRO A 24 12.09 7.25 -31.62
N ASN A 25 11.32 6.84 -30.61
CA ASN A 25 11.11 7.57 -29.35
C ASN A 25 12.38 7.64 -28.47
N LYS A 26 13.55 7.96 -29.02
CA LYS A 26 14.82 8.14 -28.29
C LYS A 26 14.81 9.35 -27.34
N GLY A 27 13.78 10.21 -27.39
CA GLY A 27 13.68 11.44 -26.61
C GLY A 27 12.45 11.57 -25.70
N LYS A 28 11.62 10.53 -25.55
CA LYS A 28 10.53 10.60 -24.55
C LYS A 28 11.14 10.34 -23.18
N GLY A 29 11.37 11.42 -22.44
CA GLY A 29 11.77 11.40 -21.05
C GLY A 29 10.98 10.33 -20.29
N GLU A 30 11.71 9.53 -19.52
CA GLU A 30 11.16 8.33 -18.87
C GLU A 30 9.88 8.67 -18.13
N THR A 31 8.78 8.04 -18.54
CA THR A 31 7.49 8.24 -17.89
C THR A 31 7.63 7.93 -16.40
N ALA A 32 6.88 8.63 -15.54
CA ALA A 32 6.90 8.37 -14.11
C ALA A 32 6.61 6.88 -13.77
N SER A 33 5.87 6.19 -14.65
CA SER A 33 5.66 4.74 -14.60
C SER A 33 6.94 3.93 -14.85
N GLY A 34 7.74 4.29 -15.86
CA GLY A 34 9.02 3.63 -16.15
C GLY A 34 10.06 3.79 -15.04
N LYS A 35 10.14 4.99 -14.44
CA LYS A 35 10.99 5.22 -13.26
C LYS A 35 10.60 4.34 -12.08
N ARG A 36 9.29 4.24 -11.77
CA ARG A 36 8.77 3.38 -10.71
C ARG A 36 9.11 1.90 -10.93
N LYS A 37 8.91 1.39 -12.15
CA LYS A 37 9.24 -0.01 -12.49
C LYS A 37 10.72 -0.34 -12.30
N ARG A 38 11.62 0.60 -12.60
CA ARG A 38 13.06 0.41 -12.34
C ARG A 38 13.40 0.41 -10.86
N VAL A 39 12.83 1.32 -10.09
CA VAL A 39 13.04 1.35 -8.63
C VAL A 39 12.53 0.05 -8.00
N GLU A 40 11.35 -0.41 -8.40
CA GLU A 40 10.78 -1.69 -7.95
C GLU A 40 11.69 -2.87 -8.28
N LYS A 41 12.19 -2.94 -9.53
CA LYS A 41 13.14 -3.97 -9.95
C LYS A 41 14.45 -3.91 -9.15
N ALA A 42 14.96 -2.71 -8.85
CA ALA A 42 16.18 -2.53 -8.06
C ALA A 42 16.00 -2.97 -6.60
N VAL A 43 14.85 -2.64 -5.99
CA VAL A 43 14.51 -3.09 -4.62
C VAL A 43 14.38 -4.62 -4.58
N LEU A 44 13.69 -5.22 -5.55
CA LEU A 44 13.53 -6.67 -5.65
C LEU A 44 14.90 -7.38 -5.74
N LEU A 45 15.80 -6.90 -6.61
CA LEU A 45 17.15 -7.45 -6.74
C LEU A 45 17.96 -7.31 -5.45
N ARG A 46 17.83 -6.18 -4.74
CA ARG A 46 18.52 -5.98 -3.44
C ARG A 46 18.02 -6.96 -2.39
N ASN A 47 16.71 -7.17 -2.31
CA ASN A 47 16.11 -8.10 -1.35
C ASN A 47 16.51 -9.54 -1.67
N TYR A 48 16.45 -9.92 -2.95
CA TYR A 48 16.89 -11.25 -3.39
C TYR A 48 18.36 -11.51 -3.08
N ARG A 49 19.26 -10.54 -3.29
CA ARG A 49 20.68 -10.67 -2.91
C ARG A 49 20.87 -10.85 -1.40
N LYS A 50 20.16 -10.05 -0.59
CA LYS A 50 20.19 -10.17 0.88
C LYS A 50 19.69 -11.53 1.36
N GLU A 51 18.62 -12.02 0.76
CA GLU A 51 18.03 -13.32 1.10
C GLU A 51 18.94 -14.47 0.67
N LYS A 52 19.53 -14.40 -0.53
CA LYS A 52 20.53 -15.37 -0.98
C LYS A 52 21.77 -15.43 -0.07
N GLN A 53 22.23 -14.29 0.43
CA GLN A 53 23.33 -14.22 1.42
C GLN A 53 22.95 -14.81 2.78
N ARG A 54 21.67 -14.77 3.16
CA ARG A 54 21.18 -15.37 4.41
C ARG A 54 20.98 -16.88 4.29
N VAL A 55 20.54 -17.34 3.14
CA VAL A 55 20.24 -18.77 2.88
C VAL A 55 21.50 -19.56 2.56
N ASN A 56 22.49 -18.95 1.91
CA ASN A 56 23.82 -19.53 1.72
C ASN A 56 24.87 -18.62 2.37
N PRO A 57 25.17 -18.78 3.67
CA PRO A 57 26.41 -18.28 4.20
C PRO A 57 27.53 -19.12 3.59
N SER A 58 28.05 -18.72 2.42
CA SER A 58 29.37 -19.21 2.02
C SER A 58 30.31 -18.83 3.15
N ALA A 59 30.91 -19.86 3.76
CA ALA A 59 31.70 -19.79 4.97
C ALA A 59 32.66 -18.58 4.99
N PRO A 60 32.85 -17.93 6.15
CA PRO A 60 34.00 -17.06 6.33
C PRO A 60 35.26 -17.88 6.10
N SER A 61 36.04 -17.53 5.08
CA SER A 61 37.39 -18.05 4.97
C SER A 61 38.23 -17.53 6.13
N SER A 62 38.97 -18.45 6.74
CA SER A 62 40.15 -18.35 7.62
C SER A 62 39.96 -18.23 9.15
N SER A 63 40.32 -19.38 9.80
CA SER A 63 41.03 -19.60 11.09
C SER A 63 40.31 -19.25 12.39
N ALA A 64 39.84 -20.24 13.18
CA ALA A 64 40.57 -21.09 14.14
C ALA A 64 40.23 -20.61 15.57
N ALA A 65 39.86 -21.41 16.58
CA ALA A 65 39.77 -22.85 16.76
C ALA A 65 38.62 -23.12 17.77
N ALA A 66 38.05 -24.31 17.68
CA ALA A 66 37.24 -24.90 18.73
C ALA A 66 38.14 -25.28 19.93
N ASP A 67 37.59 -25.30 21.14
CA ASP A 67 37.60 -26.54 21.91
C ASP A 67 36.45 -26.54 22.94
N ASP A 68 35.75 -27.67 22.94
CA ASP A 68 34.77 -28.14 23.91
C ASP A 68 35.44 -28.42 25.28
N ASP A 69 34.68 -28.37 26.39
CA ASP A 69 34.50 -29.51 27.32
C ASP A 69 33.79 -29.09 28.63
N ASP A 70 32.97 -30.01 29.10
CA ASP A 70 32.10 -29.99 30.28
C ASP A 70 32.86 -30.44 31.55
N GLY A 71 32.37 -30.08 32.74
CA GLY A 71 32.76 -30.78 33.98
C GLY A 71 33.58 -29.99 35.01
N ALA A 72 32.96 -29.82 36.18
CA ALA A 72 33.49 -29.16 37.35
C ALA A 72 34.80 -29.79 37.89
N SER A 73 35.84 -28.96 38.03
CA SER A 73 36.98 -29.23 38.90
C SER A 73 37.35 -27.98 39.70
N SER A 74 37.07 -28.08 41.00
CA SER A 74 37.33 -27.09 42.03
C SER A 74 38.84 -26.99 42.32
N ASN A 75 39.55 -26.05 41.68
CA ASN A 75 40.79 -25.46 42.22
C ASN A 75 41.34 -24.24 41.45
N ALA A 76 40.50 -23.49 40.75
CA ALA A 76 40.88 -22.18 40.21
C ALA A 76 40.60 -21.07 41.23
N PRO A 77 41.45 -20.03 41.35
CA PRO A 77 41.16 -18.89 42.21
C PRO A 77 39.89 -18.20 41.70
N LYS A 78 38.80 -18.28 42.49
CA LYS A 78 37.51 -17.67 42.17
C LYS A 78 37.69 -16.22 41.74
N SER A 79 37.12 -15.89 40.58
CA SER A 79 37.24 -14.56 40.01
C SER A 79 36.60 -13.53 40.93
N PHE A 80 36.97 -12.25 40.76
CA PHE A 80 36.34 -11.15 41.49
C PHE A 80 34.80 -11.19 41.39
N TYR A 81 34.28 -11.55 40.22
CA TYR A 81 32.83 -11.63 39.97
C TYR A 81 32.17 -12.80 40.70
N ASP A 82 32.83 -13.96 40.82
CA ASP A 82 32.28 -15.08 41.58
C ASP A 82 32.10 -14.74 43.05
N LYS A 83 33.04 -13.97 43.62
CA LYS A 83 32.95 -13.49 45.00
C LYS A 83 31.86 -12.43 45.16
N PHE A 84 31.77 -11.50 44.20
CA PHE A 84 30.76 -10.44 44.20
C PHE A 84 29.33 -10.99 44.14
N PHE A 85 29.06 -11.94 43.24
CA PHE A 85 27.72 -12.52 43.13
C PHE A 85 27.40 -13.49 44.28
N ALA A 86 28.39 -14.20 44.84
CA ALA A 86 28.19 -14.98 46.05
C ALA A 86 27.75 -14.09 47.23
N THR A 87 28.37 -12.92 47.40
CA THR A 87 27.99 -11.97 48.47
C THR A 87 26.60 -11.36 48.29
N LEU A 88 26.06 -11.32 47.07
CA LEU A 88 24.68 -10.86 46.81
C LEU A 88 23.62 -11.90 47.22
N HIS A 89 24.00 -13.17 47.31
CA HIS A 89 23.07 -14.25 47.62
C HIS A 89 23.11 -14.69 49.09
N ASP A 90 24.21 -14.42 49.80
CA ASP A 90 24.39 -14.80 51.21
C ASP A 90 23.72 -13.81 52.20
N ASP A 91 23.48 -12.56 51.78
CA ASP A 91 22.96 -11.48 52.65
C ASP A 91 21.42 -11.31 52.58
N GLY A 92 20.70 -12.35 52.13
CA GLY A 92 19.27 -12.23 51.78
C GLY A 92 18.37 -13.41 52.13
N GLY A 93 18.80 -14.28 53.03
CA GLY A 93 17.99 -15.40 53.52
C GLY A 93 17.52 -15.20 54.96
N ASP A 94 16.40 -14.48 55.17
CA ASP A 94 15.49 -14.80 56.29
C ASP A 94 14.06 -14.25 56.11
N ASP A 95 13.15 -15.14 56.49
CA ASP A 95 11.75 -15.05 56.91
C ASP A 95 10.61 -14.36 56.13
N SER A 96 9.64 -15.23 55.80
CA SER A 96 8.19 -15.09 55.87
C SER A 96 7.64 -13.77 56.44
N THR A 97 6.74 -13.10 55.71
CA THR A 97 5.35 -12.82 56.14
C THR A 97 4.64 -11.82 55.22
N ALA A 98 3.34 -12.07 55.02
CA ALA A 98 2.34 -11.14 54.52
C ALA A 98 2.45 -10.72 53.04
N ALA A 99 1.73 -11.46 52.19
CA ALA A 99 1.18 -10.95 50.94
C ALA A 99 0.18 -9.82 51.20
N ARG A 100 0.68 -8.65 51.63
CA ARG A 100 -0.08 -7.41 51.73
C ARG A 100 -0.12 -6.84 50.33
N SER A 101 -1.28 -6.91 49.68
CA SER A 101 -1.51 -6.29 48.38
C SER A 101 -1.30 -4.78 48.51
N THR A 102 -0.08 -4.33 48.24
CA THR A 102 0.22 -2.91 48.09
C THR A 102 -0.57 -2.39 46.89
N PRO A 103 -1.22 -1.22 46.99
CA PRO A 103 -1.80 -0.59 45.82
C PRO A 103 -0.66 -0.37 44.82
N LYS A 104 -0.73 -1.01 43.65
CA LYS A 104 0.26 -0.84 42.58
C LYS A 104 0.49 0.66 42.41
N ALA A 105 1.71 1.11 42.72
CA ALA A 105 2.14 2.48 42.48
C ALA A 105 1.76 2.84 41.03
N PRO A 106 1.31 4.08 40.75
CA PRO A 106 1.00 4.50 39.40
C PRO A 106 2.23 4.21 38.55
N SER A 107 2.11 3.24 37.65
CA SER A 107 3.20 2.82 36.79
C SER A 107 3.72 4.08 36.12
N THR A 108 4.94 4.47 36.45
CA THR A 108 5.70 5.50 35.76
C THR A 108 6.14 4.94 34.40
N HIS A 109 5.16 4.41 33.65
CA HIS A 109 5.38 3.85 32.34
C HIS A 109 5.84 5.00 31.46
N LYS A 110 7.14 5.04 31.20
CA LYS A 110 7.72 5.97 30.23
C LYS A 110 6.92 5.78 28.94
N PRO A 111 6.40 6.86 28.33
CA PRO A 111 5.60 6.70 27.11
C PRO A 111 6.44 5.98 26.07
N ASP A 112 5.83 4.99 25.41
CA ASP A 112 6.51 4.25 24.33
C ASP A 112 7.09 5.29 23.33
N PRO A 113 8.41 5.29 23.09
CA PRO A 113 9.05 6.25 22.20
C PRO A 113 8.44 6.23 20.79
N LEU A 114 7.82 5.12 20.40
CA LEU A 114 7.15 4.94 19.12
C LEU A 114 5.67 5.28 19.14
N PHE A 115 5.06 5.61 20.28
CA PHE A 115 3.62 5.88 20.39
C PHE A 115 3.14 6.99 19.45
N LYS A 116 3.86 8.12 19.43
CA LYS A 116 3.56 9.24 18.53
C LYS A 116 3.75 8.85 17.05
N ALA A 117 4.78 8.08 16.75
CA ALA A 117 5.04 7.59 15.40
C ALA A 117 3.97 6.61 14.92
N LYS A 118 3.55 5.67 15.79
CA LYS A 118 2.49 4.69 15.53
C LYS A 118 1.14 5.38 15.29
N ARG A 119 0.79 6.37 16.11
CA ARG A 119 -0.43 7.18 15.93
C ARG A 119 -0.42 7.95 14.60
N LYS A 120 0.69 8.60 14.24
CA LYS A 120 0.83 9.29 12.95
C LYS A 120 0.76 8.32 11.77
N ALA A 121 1.44 7.17 11.86
CA ALA A 121 1.38 6.15 10.82
C ALA A 121 -0.03 5.59 10.62
N GLN A 122 -0.80 5.43 11.70
CA GLN A 122 -2.20 5.01 11.63
C GLN A 122 -3.07 6.08 10.97
N GLN A 123 -2.94 7.35 11.37
CA GLN A 123 -3.66 8.47 10.74
C GLN A 123 -3.39 8.54 9.23
N VAL A 124 -2.13 8.40 8.80
CA VAL A 124 -1.77 8.40 7.37
C VAL A 124 -2.37 7.21 6.62
N LYS A 125 -2.44 6.03 7.25
CA LYS A 125 -3.12 4.86 6.66
C LYS A 125 -4.61 5.11 6.51
N ASP A 126 -5.26 5.63 7.54
CA ASP A 126 -6.70 5.91 7.56
C ASP A 126 -7.06 6.99 6.52
N GLU A 127 -6.27 8.06 6.41
CA GLU A 127 -6.48 9.06 5.34
C GLU A 127 -6.34 8.45 3.94
N ARG A 128 -5.41 7.52 3.76
CA ARG A 128 -5.20 6.86 2.46
C ARG A 128 -6.35 5.93 2.11
N THR A 129 -6.92 5.21 3.07
CA THR A 129 -8.09 4.36 2.84
C THR A 129 -9.32 5.21 2.53
N VAL A 130 -9.56 6.29 3.27
CA VAL A 130 -10.65 7.25 2.99
C VAL A 130 -10.52 7.84 1.59
N LYS A 131 -9.32 8.33 1.21
CA LYS A 131 -9.08 8.87 -0.15
C LYS A 131 -9.37 7.82 -1.24
N ARG A 132 -8.99 6.56 -1.02
CA ARG A 132 -9.30 5.47 -1.97
C ARG A 132 -10.81 5.20 -2.06
N GLN A 133 -11.51 5.13 -0.93
CA GLN A 133 -12.96 4.91 -0.91
C GLN A 133 -13.71 6.03 -1.65
N VAL A 134 -13.32 7.30 -1.44
CA VAL A 134 -13.92 8.44 -2.15
C VAL A 134 -13.70 8.34 -3.66
N ILE A 135 -12.51 7.93 -4.10
CA ILE A 135 -12.23 7.73 -5.53
C ILE A 135 -13.07 6.58 -6.09
N GLU A 136 -13.15 5.46 -5.38
CA GLU A 136 -13.92 4.29 -5.79
C GLU A 136 -15.42 4.61 -5.90
N GLN A 137 -15.98 5.35 -4.94
CA GLN A 137 -17.37 5.82 -4.99
C GLN A 137 -17.61 6.69 -6.23
N LYS A 138 -16.72 7.64 -6.52
CA LYS A 138 -16.82 8.49 -7.72
C LYS A 138 -16.75 7.68 -9.02
N VAL A 139 -15.93 6.64 -9.07
CA VAL A 139 -15.85 5.75 -10.24
C VAL A 139 -17.14 4.95 -10.38
N LYS A 140 -17.63 4.32 -9.30
CA LYS A 140 -18.90 3.58 -9.29
C LYS A 140 -20.09 4.44 -9.71
N GLU A 141 -20.16 5.69 -9.29
CA GLU A 141 -21.20 6.62 -9.73
C GLU A 141 -21.14 6.92 -11.23
N LYS A 142 -19.93 7.14 -11.77
CA LYS A 142 -19.73 7.35 -13.21
C LYS A 142 -20.12 6.10 -14.01
N GLU A 143 -19.73 4.92 -13.55
CA GLU A 143 -20.10 3.65 -14.17
C GLU A 143 -21.62 3.45 -14.18
N LYS A 144 -22.28 3.66 -13.04
CA LYS A 144 -23.76 3.61 -12.95
C LYS A 144 -24.42 4.61 -13.90
N LYS A 145 -23.89 5.82 -14.06
CA LYS A 145 -24.39 6.82 -15.01
C LYS A 145 -24.23 6.36 -16.46
N VAL A 146 -23.08 5.80 -16.81
CA VAL A 146 -22.81 5.25 -18.15
C VAL A 146 -23.72 4.07 -18.44
N GLU A 147 -23.90 3.16 -17.49
CA GLU A 147 -24.79 2.00 -17.63
C GLU A 147 -26.25 2.43 -17.84
N LYS A 148 -26.75 3.38 -17.03
CA LYS A 148 -28.08 3.98 -17.21
C LYS A 148 -28.22 4.62 -18.59
N ARG A 149 -27.21 5.35 -19.06
CA ARG A 149 -27.21 5.95 -20.41
C ARG A 149 -27.26 4.88 -21.50
N LYS A 150 -26.47 3.82 -21.40
CA LYS A 150 -26.47 2.70 -22.36
C LYS A 150 -27.83 2.00 -22.39
N LYS A 151 -28.39 1.67 -21.23
CA LYS A 151 -29.73 1.08 -21.10
C LYS A 151 -30.82 1.97 -21.70
N ARG A 152 -30.75 3.28 -21.43
CA ARG A 152 -31.66 4.27 -22.03
C ARG A 152 -31.50 4.31 -23.54
N HIS A 153 -30.27 4.33 -24.05
CA HIS A 153 -30.02 4.33 -25.49
C HIS A 153 -30.64 3.11 -26.17
N VAL A 154 -30.36 1.90 -25.67
CA VAL A 154 -30.94 0.65 -26.20
C VAL A 154 -32.46 0.73 -26.23
N LYS A 155 -33.07 1.15 -25.12
CA LYS A 155 -34.53 1.29 -25.00
C LYS A 155 -35.11 2.31 -26.00
N MET A 156 -34.44 3.44 -26.20
CA MET A 156 -34.88 4.50 -27.12
C MET A 156 -34.61 4.15 -28.59
N SER A 157 -33.64 3.27 -28.87
CA SER A 157 -33.34 2.77 -30.20
C SER A 157 -34.20 1.57 -30.62
N LEU A 158 -35.05 1.06 -29.72
CA LEU A 158 -35.93 -0.07 -30.00
C LEU A 158 -36.89 0.27 -31.15
N ARG A 159 -37.00 -0.65 -32.10
CA ARG A 159 -37.89 -0.54 -33.26
C ARG A 159 -38.85 -1.72 -33.31
N THR A 160 -40.01 -1.52 -33.93
CA THR A 160 -41.00 -2.58 -34.19
C THR A 160 -40.49 -3.53 -35.28
N LYS A 161 -41.21 -4.64 -35.53
CA LYS A 161 -40.91 -5.56 -36.63
C LYS A 161 -40.85 -4.87 -38.00
N THR A 162 -41.66 -3.81 -38.17
CA THR A 162 -41.71 -2.97 -39.37
C THR A 162 -40.66 -1.85 -39.39
N GLY A 163 -39.76 -1.79 -38.39
CA GLY A 163 -38.70 -0.79 -38.30
C GLY A 163 -39.12 0.57 -37.75
N GLN A 164 -40.40 0.75 -37.41
CA GLN A 164 -40.89 2.00 -36.82
C GLN A 164 -40.36 2.19 -35.39
N PRO A 165 -40.05 3.42 -34.96
CA PRO A 165 -39.55 3.67 -33.60
C PRO A 165 -40.62 3.36 -32.54
N VAL A 166 -40.23 2.72 -31.44
CA VAL A 166 -41.16 2.43 -30.33
C VAL A 166 -41.35 3.67 -29.46
N VAL A 167 -42.35 4.49 -29.81
CA VAL A 167 -42.60 5.82 -29.21
C VAL A 167 -43.03 5.75 -27.73
N LYS A 168 -43.57 4.62 -27.27
CA LYS A 168 -44.01 4.39 -25.87
C LYS A 168 -42.95 4.77 -24.84
N HIS A 169 -41.68 4.48 -25.10
CA HIS A 169 -40.58 4.79 -24.18
C HIS A 169 -40.30 6.30 -24.12
N GLN A 170 -40.41 6.98 -25.25
CA GLN A 170 -40.19 8.42 -25.35
C GLN A 170 -41.30 9.21 -24.64
N ILE A 171 -42.56 8.80 -24.84
CA ILE A 171 -43.72 9.38 -24.18
C ILE A 171 -43.61 9.22 -22.66
N LYS A 172 -43.19 8.03 -22.19
CA LYS A 172 -42.99 7.80 -20.75
C LYS A 172 -41.95 8.75 -20.14
N ASP A 173 -40.84 8.99 -20.84
CA ASP A 173 -39.80 9.94 -20.41
C ASP A 173 -40.36 11.39 -20.36
N ILE A 174 -41.14 11.81 -21.35
CA ILE A 174 -41.79 13.13 -21.40
C ILE A 174 -42.76 13.30 -20.22
N LEU A 175 -43.63 12.32 -20.01
CA LEU A 175 -44.61 12.36 -18.91
C LEU A 175 -43.92 12.38 -17.55
N ALA A 176 -42.83 11.62 -17.36
CA ALA A 176 -42.05 11.66 -16.13
C ALA A 176 -41.45 13.05 -15.89
N LYS A 177 -40.89 13.68 -16.93
CA LYS A 177 -40.33 15.04 -16.87
C LYS A 177 -41.40 16.09 -16.53
N LEU A 178 -42.59 15.98 -17.12
CA LEU A 178 -43.71 16.87 -16.81
C LEU A 178 -44.19 16.70 -15.37
N LYS A 179 -44.23 15.47 -14.85
CA LYS A 179 -44.60 15.19 -13.45
C LYS A 179 -43.57 15.69 -12.45
N SER A 180 -42.27 15.59 -12.75
CA SER A 180 -41.21 16.10 -11.86
C SER A 180 -41.00 17.61 -11.94
N SER A 181 -41.57 18.26 -12.94
CA SER A 181 -41.49 19.71 -13.14
C SER A 181 -42.65 20.46 -12.47
N LYS A 182 -43.62 19.74 -11.93
CA LYS A 182 -44.65 20.23 -11.00
C LYS A 182 -44.13 20.11 -9.58
#